data_AF-A0A0P7ZLP5-F1
#
_entry.id   AF-A0A0P7ZLP5-F1
#
_cell.length_a   1.000
_cell.length_b   1.000
_cell.length_c   1.000
_cell.angle_alpha   90.00
_cell.angle_beta   90.00
_cell.angle_gamma   90.00
#
_symmetry.space_group_name_H-M   'P 1'
#
loop_
_entity.id
_entity.type
_entity.pdbx_description
1 polymer ?
#
loop_
_entity_poly.entity_id
_entity_poly.type
_entity_poly.pdbx_seq_one_letter_code
_entity_poly.pdbx_strand_id
1 'polypeptide(L)'
;MSDPTDSNFINPDLSSAGSKPNSTSPEPIESIELPPPEDPIKEGQWLQARLHEWLDAEFLPEIINEHIAARASQVFVRQRMESENNLNALVLAILTEMQGYDFSKSFYSEFAVANAVGDLLLDSLGIERCCGNSDQA
;
A
#
# COMPACT_ATOMS: atom_id res chain seq x y z
N MET A 1 78.55 26.35 0.69
CA MET A 1 78.75 25.31 1.70
C MET A 1 77.98 24.09 1.21
N SER A 2 78.72 23.04 0.84
CA SER A 2 78.29 21.68 0.48
C SER A 2 77.34 21.10 1.55
N ASP A 3 76.46 20.12 1.33
CA ASP A 3 76.40 18.98 0.40
C ASP A 3 74.94 18.44 0.38
N PRO A 4 74.58 17.56 -0.58
CA PRO A 4 73.25 16.98 -0.81
C PRO A 4 73.10 15.62 -0.12
N THR A 5 71.88 15.08 -0.01
CA THR A 5 71.63 13.64 -0.21
C THR A 5 70.15 13.31 -0.31
N ASP A 6 69.88 12.54 -1.35
CA ASP A 6 68.78 11.62 -1.62
C ASP A 6 67.93 11.12 -0.46
N SER A 7 66.62 11.00 -0.71
CA SER A 7 65.86 9.79 -0.37
C SER A 7 64.63 9.67 -1.25
N ASN A 8 64.79 8.92 -2.34
CA ASN A 8 63.69 8.18 -2.97
C ASN A 8 63.05 7.27 -1.91
N PHE A 9 61.79 7.51 -1.53
CA PHE A 9 60.96 6.49 -0.91
C PHE A 9 59.82 6.12 -1.87
N ILE A 10 59.91 4.88 -2.29
CA ILE A 10 59.08 4.13 -3.21
C ILE A 10 57.70 3.95 -2.57
N ASN A 11 56.61 4.22 -3.30
CA ASN A 11 55.32 3.57 -3.05
C ASN A 11 55.32 2.26 -3.84
N PRO A 12 55.21 1.10 -3.18
CA PRO A 12 54.01 0.30 -3.43
C PRO A 12 53.62 -0.57 -2.23
N ASP A 13 52.32 -0.65 -1.94
CA ASP A 13 51.56 -1.91 -1.95
C ASP A 13 50.21 -1.65 -1.26
N LEU A 14 49.18 -1.47 -2.09
CA LEU A 14 47.79 -1.43 -1.65
C LEU A 14 47.32 -2.88 -1.45
N SER A 15 47.85 -3.55 -0.43
CA SER A 15 47.34 -4.83 0.05
C SER A 15 46.83 -4.64 1.48
N SER A 16 45.66 -4.02 1.58
CA SER A 16 44.83 -4.12 2.78
C SER A 16 43.49 -4.66 2.35
N ALA A 17 43.27 -5.94 2.68
CA ALA A 17 41.99 -6.63 2.62
C ALA A 17 40.95 -5.86 3.45
N GLY A 18 40.29 -4.89 2.81
CA GLY A 18 39.07 -4.30 3.30
C GLY A 18 37.92 -5.21 2.90
N SER A 19 37.38 -5.94 3.87
CA SER A 19 36.09 -6.62 3.76
C SER A 19 35.08 -5.68 3.08
N LYS A 20 34.57 -6.09 1.91
CA LYS A 20 33.46 -5.37 1.26
C LYS A 20 32.32 -5.26 2.29
N PRO A 21 31.77 -4.05 2.55
CA PRO A 21 30.54 -3.96 3.31
C PRO A 21 29.47 -4.76 2.54
N ASN A 22 28.79 -5.64 3.24
CA ASN A 22 27.68 -6.41 2.69
C ASN A 22 26.57 -5.43 2.32
N SER A 23 26.51 -5.03 1.05
CA SER A 23 25.43 -4.22 0.51
C SER A 23 24.19 -5.11 0.37
N THR A 24 23.50 -5.37 1.48
CA THR A 24 22.16 -5.96 1.44
C THR A 24 21.23 -4.94 0.79
N SER A 25 21.04 -5.04 -0.53
CA SER A 25 19.96 -4.34 -1.21
C SER A 25 18.65 -4.78 -0.56
N PRO A 26 17.72 -3.88 -0.19
CA PRO A 26 16.40 -4.30 0.24
C PRO A 26 15.78 -5.13 -0.89
N GLU A 27 15.28 -6.32 -0.54
CA GLU A 27 14.52 -7.12 -1.49
C GLU A 27 13.21 -6.40 -1.85
N PRO A 28 12.77 -6.44 -3.12
CA PRO A 28 11.51 -5.85 -3.52
C PRO A 28 10.34 -6.45 -2.74
N ILE A 29 9.40 -5.60 -2.30
CA ILE A 29 8.17 -6.06 -1.65
C ILE A 29 7.29 -6.73 -2.72
N GLU A 30 6.89 -7.98 -2.47
CA GLU A 30 5.99 -8.71 -3.36
C GLU A 30 4.62 -8.03 -3.43
N SER A 31 4.00 -8.07 -4.61
CA SER A 31 2.68 -7.49 -4.81
C SER A 31 1.59 -8.43 -4.30
N ILE A 32 0.57 -7.86 -3.66
CA ILE A 32 -0.58 -8.63 -3.17
C ILE A 32 -1.62 -8.70 -4.28
N GLU A 33 -2.05 -9.91 -4.61
CA GLU A 33 -3.12 -10.17 -5.57
C GLU A 33 -4.29 -10.86 -4.90
N LEU A 34 -5.50 -10.41 -5.25
CA LEU A 34 -6.72 -11.12 -4.94
C LEU A 34 -6.83 -12.35 -5.85
N PRO A 35 -7.48 -13.43 -5.39
CA PRO A 35 -7.89 -14.52 -6.27
C PRO A 35 -8.70 -13.99 -7.46
N PRO A 36 -8.65 -14.65 -8.63
CA PRO A 36 -9.53 -14.32 -9.75
C PRO A 36 -11.00 -14.29 -9.30
N PRO A 37 -11.80 -13.32 -9.75
CA PRO A 37 -13.16 -13.16 -9.25
C PRO A 37 -14.05 -14.32 -9.69
N GLU A 38 -14.75 -14.96 -8.74
CA GLU A 38 -15.81 -15.93 -9.06
C GLU A 38 -17.07 -15.20 -9.54
N ASP A 39 -17.43 -14.12 -8.84
CA ASP A 39 -18.55 -13.24 -9.18
C ASP A 39 -18.20 -11.79 -8.78
N PRO A 40 -17.75 -10.96 -9.75
CA PRO A 40 -17.40 -9.56 -9.49
C PRO A 40 -18.54 -8.75 -8.86
N ILE A 41 -19.80 -9.03 -9.22
CA ILE A 41 -20.95 -8.29 -8.69
C ILE A 41 -21.14 -8.60 -7.21
N LYS A 42 -21.05 -9.89 -6.84
CA LYS A 42 -21.17 -10.32 -5.46
C LYS A 42 -20.03 -9.78 -4.59
N GLU A 43 -18.80 -9.79 -5.10
CA GLU A 43 -17.67 -9.16 -4.40
C GLU A 43 -17.90 -7.64 -4.22
N GLY A 44 -18.43 -6.96 -5.24
CA GLY A 44 -18.80 -5.55 -5.13
C GLY A 44 -19.87 -5.28 -4.07
N GLN A 45 -20.92 -6.10 -4.02
CA GLN A 45 -21.97 -5.97 -2.99
C GLN A 45 -21.40 -6.17 -1.58
N TRP A 46 -20.52 -7.14 -1.42
CA TRP A 46 -19.79 -7.35 -0.17
C TRP A 46 -18.96 -6.11 0.19
N LEU A 47 -18.18 -5.57 -0.75
CA LEU A 47 -17.33 -4.41 -0.51
C LEU A 47 -18.17 -3.18 -0.14
N GLN A 48 -19.29 -2.95 -0.83
CA GLN A 48 -20.21 -1.85 -0.52
C GLN A 48 -20.72 -1.96 0.91
N ALA A 49 -21.22 -3.13 1.31
CA ALA A 49 -21.76 -3.33 2.65
C ALA A 49 -20.70 -3.11 3.73
N ARG A 50 -19.52 -3.72 3.55
CA ARG A 50 -18.42 -3.63 4.54
C ARG A 50 -17.82 -2.24 4.63
N LEU A 51 -17.68 -1.54 3.50
CA LEU A 51 -17.20 -0.17 3.49
C LEU A 51 -18.21 0.78 4.14
N HIS A 52 -19.51 0.62 3.87
CA HIS A 52 -20.55 1.41 4.52
C HIS A 52 -20.54 1.21 6.04
N GLU A 53 -20.51 -0.05 6.50
CA GLU A 53 -20.39 -0.38 7.92
C GLU A 53 -19.13 0.23 8.56
N TRP A 54 -18.00 0.19 7.85
CA TRP A 54 -16.75 0.77 8.33
C TRP A 54 -16.83 2.29 8.45
N LEU A 55 -17.39 2.99 7.45
CA LEU A 55 -17.54 4.44 7.45
C LEU A 55 -18.45 4.92 8.59
N ASP A 56 -19.54 4.20 8.84
CA ASP A 56 -20.47 4.49 9.94
C ASP A 56 -19.82 4.28 11.31
N ALA A 57 -18.93 3.30 11.43
CA ALA A 57 -18.23 2.98 12.67
C ALA A 57 -17.05 3.93 12.97
N GLU A 58 -16.26 4.29 11.96
CA GLU A 58 -15.05 5.11 12.12
C GLU A 58 -15.38 6.59 12.30
N PHE A 59 -16.42 7.08 11.62
CA PHE A 59 -16.81 8.48 11.65
C PHE A 59 -18.14 8.64 12.39
N LEU A 60 -19.24 8.75 11.65
CA LEU A 60 -20.61 8.79 12.15
C LEU A 60 -21.54 8.28 11.04
N PRO A 61 -22.67 7.63 11.39
CA PRO A 61 -23.67 7.24 10.41
C PRO A 61 -24.26 8.44 9.68
N GLU A 62 -24.06 8.51 8.37
CA GLU A 62 -24.53 9.59 7.50
C GLU A 62 -25.01 9.01 6.18
N ILE A 63 -26.06 9.60 5.60
CA ILE A 63 -26.63 9.14 4.31
C ILE A 63 -25.57 9.15 3.19
N ILE A 64 -24.60 10.08 3.27
CA ILE A 64 -23.52 10.17 2.27
C ILE A 64 -22.60 8.94 2.28
N ASN A 65 -22.50 8.22 3.40
CA ASN A 65 -21.64 7.04 3.52
C ASN A 65 -22.12 5.92 2.60
N GLU A 66 -23.44 5.69 2.52
CA GLU A 66 -24.03 4.72 1.59
C GLU A 66 -23.67 5.05 0.13
N HIS A 67 -23.77 6.33 -0.24
CA HIS A 67 -23.48 6.79 -1.60
C HIS A 67 -21.99 6.65 -1.95
N ILE A 68 -21.11 7.00 -1.02
CA ILE A 68 -19.66 6.86 -1.16
C ILE A 68 -19.28 5.38 -1.29
N ALA A 69 -19.83 4.52 -0.43
CA ALA A 69 -19.57 3.09 -0.48
C ALA A 69 -20.06 2.45 -1.79
N ALA A 70 -21.26 2.84 -2.25
CA ALA A 70 -21.79 2.41 -3.55
C ALA A 70 -20.88 2.85 -4.70
N ARG A 71 -20.38 4.09 -4.69
CA ARG A 71 -19.49 4.61 -5.73
C ARG A 71 -18.15 3.87 -5.77
N ALA A 72 -17.52 3.65 -4.62
CA ALA A 72 -16.26 2.89 -4.54
C ALA A 72 -16.44 1.44 -5.02
N SER A 73 -17.52 0.79 -4.62
CA SER A 73 -17.86 -0.58 -5.05
C SER A 73 -18.04 -0.68 -6.58
N GLN A 74 -18.71 0.29 -7.22
CA GLN A 74 -18.86 0.29 -8.68
C GLN A 74 -17.51 0.33 -9.41
N VAL A 75 -16.56 1.12 -8.90
CA VAL A 75 -15.21 1.20 -9.48
C VAL A 75 -14.49 -0.14 -9.31
N PHE A 76 -14.56 -0.72 -8.12
CA PHE A 76 -14.01 -2.04 -7.84
C PHE A 76 -14.56 -3.09 -8.81
N VAL A 77 -15.88 -3.22 -8.92
CA VAL A 77 -16.55 -4.18 -9.83
C VAL A 77 -16.04 -4.03 -11.27
N ARG A 78 -15.93 -2.79 -11.76
CA ARG A 78 -15.42 -2.53 -13.11
C ARG A 78 -14.00 -3.05 -13.30
N GLN A 79 -13.11 -2.81 -12.33
CA GLN A 79 -11.74 -3.32 -12.39
C GLN A 79 -11.68 -4.86 -12.29
N ARG A 80 -12.50 -5.48 -11.44
CA ARG A 80 -12.60 -6.94 -11.33
C ARG A 80 -13.07 -7.57 -12.65
N MET A 81 -14.03 -6.96 -13.33
CA MET A 81 -14.48 -7.39 -14.67
C MET A 81 -13.40 -7.23 -15.74
N GLU A 82 -12.48 -6.28 -15.58
CA GLU A 82 -11.29 -6.08 -16.42
C GLU A 82 -10.15 -7.04 -16.05
N SER A 83 -10.40 -8.02 -15.17
CA SER A 83 -9.42 -9.01 -14.66
C SER A 83 -8.28 -8.39 -13.85
N GLU A 84 -8.47 -7.19 -13.31
CA GLU A 84 -7.52 -6.62 -12.35
C GLU A 84 -7.67 -7.30 -10.98
N ASN A 85 -6.56 -7.85 -10.50
CA ASN A 85 -6.46 -8.61 -9.26
C ASN A 85 -5.46 -7.98 -8.29
N ASN A 86 -4.62 -7.07 -8.76
CA ASN A 86 -3.59 -6.44 -7.95
C ASN A 86 -4.24 -5.49 -6.95
N LEU A 87 -4.01 -5.72 -5.66
CA LEU A 87 -4.62 -4.93 -4.59
C LEU A 87 -4.28 -3.45 -4.70
N ASN A 88 -3.02 -3.11 -4.99
CA ASN A 88 -2.59 -1.73 -5.11
C ASN A 88 -3.23 -1.06 -6.33
N ALA A 89 -3.34 -1.76 -7.46
CA ALA A 89 -4.01 -1.23 -8.65
C ALA A 89 -5.50 -0.97 -8.39
N LEU A 90 -6.20 -1.90 -7.71
CA LEU A 90 -7.61 -1.74 -7.33
C LEU A 90 -7.82 -0.53 -6.42
N VAL A 91 -6.98 -0.39 -5.37
CA VAL A 91 -7.05 0.74 -4.43
C VAL A 91 -6.75 2.05 -5.14
N LEU A 92 -5.73 2.10 -6.00
CA LEU A 92 -5.39 3.29 -6.78
C LEU A 92 -6.48 3.68 -7.77
N ALA A 93 -7.14 2.70 -8.41
CA ALA A 93 -8.26 2.97 -9.31
C ALA A 93 -9.42 3.62 -8.56
N ILE A 94 -9.73 3.13 -7.36
CA ILE A 94 -10.77 3.71 -6.48
C ILE A 94 -10.37 5.11 -6.04
N LEU A 95 -9.16 5.30 -5.51
CA LEU A 95 -8.66 6.62 -5.12
C LEU A 95 -8.80 7.63 -6.26
N THR A 96 -8.34 7.25 -7.45
CA THR A 96 -8.37 8.11 -8.65
C THR A 96 -9.79 8.50 -9.03
N GLU A 97 -10.75 7.56 -9.04
CA GLU A 97 -12.14 7.90 -9.36
C GLU A 97 -12.77 8.78 -8.27
N MET A 98 -12.48 8.49 -7.00
CA MET A 98 -13.06 9.19 -5.87
C MET A 98 -12.56 10.63 -5.75
N GLN A 99 -11.39 10.98 -6.29
CA GLN A 99 -10.95 12.39 -6.39
C GLN A 99 -11.94 13.29 -7.14
N GLY A 100 -12.77 12.73 -8.04
CA GLY A 100 -13.83 13.45 -8.75
C GLY A 100 -15.15 13.54 -7.98
N TYR A 101 -15.24 12.98 -6.77
CA TYR A 101 -16.47 12.93 -5.97
C TYR A 101 -16.55 14.10 -4.97
N ASP A 102 -17.77 14.53 -4.64
CA ASP A 102 -18.01 15.60 -3.68
C ASP A 102 -18.07 15.06 -2.24
N PHE A 103 -16.98 15.25 -1.49
CA PHE A 103 -16.88 14.88 -0.08
C PHE A 103 -17.30 16.02 0.87
N SER A 104 -17.82 17.16 0.39
CA SER A 104 -18.13 18.32 1.24
C SER A 104 -19.17 18.06 2.33
N LYS A 105 -19.94 16.97 2.21
CA LYS A 105 -20.93 16.50 3.20
C LYS A 105 -20.42 15.38 4.09
N SER A 106 -19.14 15.05 4.02
CA SER A 106 -18.52 13.97 4.80
C SER A 106 -17.42 14.52 5.72
N PHE A 107 -17.00 13.72 6.70
CA PHE A 107 -15.93 14.07 7.65
C PHE A 107 -14.54 13.60 7.20
N TYR A 108 -14.46 13.03 6.01
CA TYR A 108 -13.29 12.33 5.50
C TYR A 108 -13.11 12.61 4.01
N SER A 109 -12.04 12.05 3.43
CA SER A 109 -11.68 12.25 2.03
C SER A 109 -11.60 10.93 1.28
N GLU A 110 -11.38 11.01 -0.02
CA GLU A 110 -11.11 9.89 -0.91
C GLU A 110 -9.97 8.99 -0.43
N PHE A 111 -8.98 9.56 0.25
CA PHE A 111 -7.85 8.81 0.80
C PHE A 111 -8.28 7.88 1.94
N ALA A 112 -9.19 8.34 2.82
CA ALA A 112 -9.72 7.50 3.90
C ALA A 112 -10.50 6.32 3.32
N VAL A 113 -11.31 6.57 2.28
CA VAL A 113 -12.06 5.52 1.58
C VAL A 113 -11.10 4.52 0.92
N ALA A 114 -10.10 4.98 0.19
CA ALA A 114 -9.14 4.11 -0.49
C ALA A 114 -8.35 3.24 0.49
N ASN A 115 -7.91 3.82 1.61
CA ASN A 115 -7.21 3.07 2.67
C ASN A 115 -8.13 2.02 3.30
N ALA A 116 -9.37 2.39 3.65
CA ALA A 116 -10.35 1.46 4.20
C ALA A 116 -10.65 0.31 3.24
N VAL A 117 -10.74 0.58 1.93
CA VAL A 117 -10.90 -0.48 0.93
C VAL A 117 -9.70 -1.42 0.94
N GLY A 118 -8.47 -0.91 0.88
CA GLY A 118 -7.27 -1.75 0.90
C GLY A 118 -7.25 -2.67 2.12
N ASP A 119 -7.53 -2.10 3.28
CA ASP A 119 -7.67 -2.79 4.56
C ASP A 119 -8.75 -3.89 4.53
N LEU A 120 -9.95 -3.59 4.03
CA LEU A 120 -11.03 -4.58 3.90
C LEU A 120 -10.66 -5.72 2.95
N LEU A 121 -9.98 -5.42 1.84
CA LEU A 121 -9.53 -6.44 0.89
C LEU A 121 -8.45 -7.33 1.50
N LEU A 122 -7.50 -6.78 2.28
CA LEU A 122 -6.54 -7.57 3.03
C LEU A 122 -7.22 -8.50 4.04
N ASP A 123 -8.21 -7.98 4.79
CA ASP A 123 -8.99 -8.79 5.73
C ASP A 123 -9.71 -9.94 5.01
N SER A 124 -10.21 -9.72 3.78
CA SER A 124 -10.86 -10.76 2.96
C SER A 124 -9.93 -11.91 2.56
N LEU A 125 -8.62 -11.64 2.49
CA LEU A 125 -7.57 -12.62 2.21
C LEU A 125 -7.08 -13.34 3.48
N GLY A 126 -7.58 -12.95 4.65
CA GLY A 126 -7.06 -13.43 5.95
C GLY A 126 -5.66 -12.93 6.26
N ILE A 127 -5.21 -11.86 5.60
CA ILE A 127 -3.94 -11.21 5.90
C ILE A 127 -4.20 -10.26 7.07
N GLU A 128 -3.75 -10.66 8.26
CA GLU A 128 -3.89 -9.82 9.45
C GLU A 128 -3.11 -8.51 9.28
N ARG A 129 -3.74 -7.41 9.69
CA ARG A 129 -3.06 -6.12 9.82
C ARG A 129 -2.01 -6.27 10.91
N CYS A 130 -0.74 -6.33 10.51
CA CYS A 130 0.39 -6.29 11.43
C CYS A 130 0.50 -4.89 12.07
N CYS A 131 -0.43 -4.58 12.97
CA CYS A 131 -0.38 -3.44 13.85
C CYS A 131 0.16 -3.92 15.19
N GLY A 132 1.45 -3.65 15.45
CA GLY A 132 2.12 -3.73 16.75
C GLY A 132 1.45 -4.61 17.80
N ASN A 133 1.69 -5.92 17.74
CA ASN A 133 1.61 -6.76 18.91
C ASN A 133 2.60 -6.20 19.93
N SER A 134 2.09 -5.38 20.84
CA SER A 134 2.66 -5.35 22.17
C SER A 134 2.29 -6.68 22.80
N ASP A 135 3.09 -7.69 22.49
CA ASP A 135 3.25 -8.81 23.40
C ASP A 135 3.67 -8.22 24.75
N GLN A 136 2.74 -8.18 25.71
CA GLN A 136 2.97 -8.42 27.14
C GLN A 136 1.73 -8.06 27.98
N ALA A 137 0.94 -9.06 28.36
CA ALA A 137 0.79 -9.51 29.75
C ALA A 137 -0.21 -10.68 29.84
#